data_AF-A0AAV4GQZ6-F1
#
_entry.id   AF-A0AAV4GQZ6-F1
#
_cell.length_a   1.000
_cell.length_b   1.000
_cell.length_c   1.000
_cell.angle_alpha   90.00
_cell.angle_beta   90.00
_cell.angle_gamma   90.00
#
_symmetry.space_group_name_H-M   'P 1'
#
loop_
_entity.id
_entity.type
_entity.pdbx_description
1 polymer ?
#
loop_
_entity_poly.entity_id
_entity_poly.type
_entity_poly.pdbx_seq_one_letter_code
_entity_poly.pdbx_strand_id
1 'polypeptide(L)' 'DTDKKDSGNYRCKVTNRFGSEWADGEVQVREKTQIFSKPTERNVTFSSDATFKCGAKTDPLESQKL' A
#
# COMPACT_ATOMS: atom_id res chain seq x y z
N ASP A 1 -1.40 16.13 2.03
CA ASP A 1 -2.03 14.92 1.48
C ASP A 1 -1.15 14.31 0.41
N THR A 2 -1.16 12.98 0.33
CA THR A 2 -0.46 12.19 -0.69
C THR A 2 -1.53 11.40 -1.46
N ASP A 3 -1.60 11.60 -2.77
CA ASP A 3 -2.58 11.00 -3.67
C ASP A 3 -1.90 10.07 -4.69
N LYS A 4 -2.65 9.15 -5.30
CA LYS A 4 -2.10 8.28 -6.35
C LYS A 4 -1.46 9.05 -7.50
N LYS A 5 -2.00 10.22 -7.84
CA LYS A 5 -1.47 11.11 -8.88
C LYS A 5 -0.09 11.70 -8.54
N ASP A 6 0.34 11.62 -7.29
CA ASP A 6 1.68 12.04 -6.86
C ASP A 6 2.73 10.94 -7.14
N SER A 7 2.33 9.82 -7.76
CA SER A 7 3.29 8.84 -8.28
C SER A 7 3.94 9.35 -9.55
N GLY A 8 5.25 9.17 -9.67
CA GLY A 8 5.99 9.56 -10.88
C GLY A 8 7.50 9.67 -10.67
N ASN A 9 8.19 10.06 -11.74
CA ASN A 9 9.62 10.37 -11.70
C ASN A 9 9.82 11.83 -11.32
N TYR A 10 10.52 12.05 -10.21
CA TYR A 10 10.88 13.36 -9.71
C TYR A 10 12.34 13.63 -10.01
N ARG A 11 12.62 14.88 -10.41
CA ARG A 11 13.96 15.36 -10.73
C ARG A 11 14.28 16.59 -9.89
N CYS A 12 15.39 16.54 -9.17
CA CYS A 12 15.92 17.66 -8.39
C CYS A 12 17.07 18.33 -9.14
N LYS A 13 17.07 19.66 -9.22
CA LYS A 13 18.20 20.46 -9.71
C LYS A 13 18.90 21.12 -8.55
N VAL A 14 20.20 20.94 -8.43
CA VAL A 14 21.04 21.68 -7.48
C VAL A 14 21.96 22.60 -8.26
N THR A 15 22.12 23.84 -7.82
CA THR A 15 22.99 24.83 -8.49
C THR A 15 23.87 25.53 -7.45
N ASN A 16 25.17 25.62 -7.74
CA ASN A 16 26.13 26.40 -6.96
C ASN A 16 26.94 27.31 -7.91
N ARG A 17 27.90 28.08 -7.38
CA ARG A 17 28.72 29.01 -8.20
C ARG A 17 29.58 28.33 -9.28
N PHE A 18 29.72 27.01 -9.23
CA PHE A 18 30.54 26.22 -10.14
C PHE A 18 29.72 25.46 -11.18
N GLY A 19 28.38 25.43 -11.08
CA GLY A 19 27.51 24.76 -12.06
C GLY A 19 26.20 24.25 -11.46
N SER A 20 25.54 23.37 -12.23
CA SER A 20 24.32 22.68 -11.83
C SER A 20 24.45 21.18 -12.02
N GLU A 21 23.81 20.43 -11.14
CA GLU A 21 23.70 18.97 -11.20
C GLU A 21 22.26 18.53 -10.98
N TRP A 22 21.93 17.32 -11.44
CA TRP A 22 20.59 16.75 -11.38
C TRP A 22 20.60 15.42 -10.63
N ALA A 23 19.53 15.15 -9.90
CA ALA A 23 19.25 13.84 -9.31
C ALA A 23 17.83 13.41 -9.66
N ASP A 24 17.65 12.15 -10.02
CA ASP A 24 16.38 11.55 -10.40
C ASP A 24 15.94 10.51 -9.36
N GLY A 25 14.64 10.38 -9.13
CA GLY A 25 14.06 9.37 -8.24
C GLY A 25 12.62 9.04 -8.61
N GLU A 26 12.24 7.78 -8.49
CA GLU A 26 10.87 7.31 -8.71
C GLU A 26 10.11 7.27 -7.38
N VAL A 27 8.89 7.81 -7.38
CA VAL A 27 7.95 7.73 -6.26
C VAL A 27 6.73 6.90 -6.68
N GLN A 28 6.41 5.88 -5.91
CA GLN A 28 5.20 5.06 -6.07
C GLN A 28 4.31 5.21 -4.83
N VAL A 29 3.09 5.75 -5.02
CA VAL A 29 2.10 5.83 -3.96
C VAL A 29 1.22 4.57 -3.99
N ARG A 30 1.28 3.77 -2.91
CA ARG A 30 0.55 2.51 -2.78
C ARG A 30 -0.70 2.64 -1.91
N GLU A 31 -1.72 1.85 -2.21
CA GLU A 31 -2.90 1.70 -1.36
C GLU A 31 -2.56 0.94 -0.07
N LYS A 32 -3.11 1.38 1.06
CA LYS A 32 -3.04 0.60 2.30
C LYS A 32 -3.88 -0.67 2.16
N THR A 33 -3.41 -1.79 2.72
CA THR A 33 -4.24 -2.98 2.92
C THR A 33 -5.43 -2.63 3.81
N GLN A 34 -6.63 -3.03 3.40
CA GLN A 34 -7.87 -2.79 4.14
C GLN A 34 -8.66 -4.08 4.32
N ILE A 35 -9.07 -4.34 5.56
CA ILE A 35 -10.05 -5.37 5.87
C ILE A 35 -11.43 -4.78 5.60
N PHE A 36 -12.05 -5.21 4.50
CA PHE A 36 -13.40 -4.77 4.13
C PHE A 36 -14.49 -5.66 4.74
N SER A 37 -14.15 -6.91 5.08
CA SER A 37 -15.04 -7.85 5.76
C SER A 37 -14.33 -8.38 7.00
N LYS A 38 -14.65 -7.80 8.15
CA LYS A 38 -14.13 -8.23 9.44
C LYS A 38 -14.85 -9.50 9.89
N PRO A 39 -14.15 -10.46 10.52
CA PRO A 39 -14.81 -11.59 11.15
C PRO A 39 -15.72 -11.10 12.29
N THR A 40 -16.85 -11.77 12.47
CA THR A 40 -17.80 -11.49 13.54
C THR A 40 -17.71 -12.57 14.62
N GLU A 41 -18.17 -12.25 15.82
CA GLU A 41 -18.26 -13.21 16.92
C GLU A 41 -19.12 -14.43 16.53
N ARG A 42 -18.71 -15.60 17.03
CA ARG A 42 -19.37 -16.88 16.78
C ARG A 42 -19.47 -17.67 18.07
N ASN A 43 -20.69 -18.03 18.44
CA ASN A 43 -20.97 -19.01 19.47
C ASN A 43 -21.21 -20.35 18.79
N VAL A 44 -20.42 -21.36 19.15
CA VAL A 44 -20.50 -22.71 18.59
C VAL A 44 -20.67 -23.72 19.72
N THR A 45 -21.26 -24.86 19.40
CA THR A 45 -21.48 -25.95 20.38
C THR A 45 -20.19 -26.74 20.58
N PHE A 46 -20.05 -27.37 21.75
CA PHE A 46 -18.93 -28.29 22.01
C PHE A 46 -18.86 -29.36 20.91
N SER A 47 -17.64 -29.63 20.42
CA SER A 47 -17.35 -30.54 19.30
C SER A 47 -17.73 -30.05 17.88
N SER A 48 -18.20 -28.80 17.71
CA SER A 48 -18.42 -28.21 16.38
C SER A 48 -17.31 -27.23 15.98
N ASP A 49 -17.05 -27.12 14.68
CA ASP A 49 -16.04 -26.21 14.14
C ASP A 49 -16.54 -24.76 14.08
N ALA A 50 -15.69 -23.82 14.50
CA ALA A 50 -15.90 -22.40 14.29
C ALA A 50 -15.09 -21.91 13.07
N THR A 51 -15.78 -21.36 12.07
CA THR A 51 -15.12 -20.72 10.91
C THR A 51 -15.30 -19.21 10.95
N PHE A 52 -14.19 -18.48 10.95
CA PHE A 52 -14.16 -17.02 10.84
C PHE A 52 -13.79 -16.63 9.41
N LYS A 53 -14.70 -15.96 8.71
CA LYS A 53 -14.43 -15.43 7.38
C LYS A 53 -13.90 -14.01 7.50
N CYS A 54 -12.83 -13.72 6.77
CA CYS A 54 -12.24 -12.39 6.65
C CYS A 54 -12.05 -12.08 5.16
N GLY A 55 -12.36 -10.85 4.77
CA GLY A 55 -12.10 -10.32 3.45
C GLY A 55 -11.19 -9.10 3.54
N ALA A 56 -10.05 -9.14 2.87
CA ALA A 56 -9.10 -8.04 2.79
C ALA A 56 -8.76 -7.73 1.33
N LYS A 57 -8.52 -6.45 1.05
CA LYS A 57 -7.99 -5.96 -0.23
C LYS A 57 -6.64 -5.28 0.05
N THR A 58 -5.65 -5.55 -0.77
CA THR A 58 -4.33 -4.91 -0.71
C THR A 58 -4.03 -4.19 -2.03
N ASP A 59 -2.96 -3.42 -2.06
CA ASP A 59 -2.49 -2.76 -3.27
C ASP A 59 -2.18 -3.82 -4.36
N PRO A 60 -2.64 -3.63 -5.61
CA PRO A 60 -2.37 -4.58 -6.68
C PRO A 60 -0.87 -4.87 -6.91
N LEU A 61 0.01 -3.88 -6.75
CA LEU A 61 1.46 -4.04 -6.87
C LEU A 61 2.08 -4.76 -5.67
N GLU A 62 1.35 -4.89 -4.57
CA GLU A 62 1.74 -5.72 -3.43
C GLU A 62 1.25 -7.17 -3.62
N SER A 63 0.05 -7.35 -4.18
CA SER A 63 -0.49 -8.69 -4.47
C SER A 63 0.35 -9.52 -5.45
N GLN A 64 1.15 -8.86 -6.31
CA GLN A 64 2.06 -9.51 -7.26
C GLN A 64 3.31 -10.11 -6.60
N LYS A 65 3.56 -9.81 -5.32
CA LYS A 65 4.71 -10.33 -4.56
C LYS A 65 4.35 -11.51 -3.66
N LEU A 66 3.08 -11.91 -3.63
CA LEU A 66 2.57 -13.04 -2.86
C LEU A 66 2.72 -14.36 -3.61
#